data_AF-A0A6C7EGZ9-F1
#
_entry.id   AF-A0A6C7EGZ9-F1
#
_cell.length_a   1.000
_cell.length_b   1.000
_cell.length_c   1.000
_cell.angle_alpha   90.00
_cell.angle_beta   90.00
_cell.angle_gamma   90.00
#
_symmetry.space_group_name_H-M   'P 1'
#
loop_
_entity.id
_entity.type
_entity.pdbx_description
1 polymer ?
#
loop_
_entity_poly.entity_id
_entity_poly.type
_entity_poly.pdbx_seq_one_letter_code
_entity_poly.pdbx_strand_id
1 'polypeptide(L)'
;MSAPSERTPRISRRGVIVGGTALAAGAAVGPGRGLIGLLGWWNDPARLERSSMQQHLAERFALAAPDGGTIELVLQQIDELPTREVSNPEGQFAARFAAPSGTSLAQDTYAMSSPRFGDIQLFLSPVHDTAGNVAAYEALFNRPEVTS
;
A
#
# COMPACT_ATOMS: atom_id res chain seq x y z
N MET A 1 68.31 -5.11 0.99
CA MET A 1 68.26 -3.81 0.29
C MET A 1 67.35 -3.98 -0.93
N SER A 2 66.34 -3.12 -0.96
CA SER A 2 65.24 -2.84 -1.90
C SER A 2 65.11 -3.61 -3.23
N ALA A 3 63.90 -4.15 -3.44
CA ALA A 3 63.29 -4.44 -4.73
C ALA A 3 61.93 -3.71 -4.84
N PRO A 4 61.41 -3.47 -6.07
CA PRO A 4 60.66 -2.27 -6.44
C PRO A 4 59.13 -2.35 -6.35
N SER A 5 58.50 -1.17 -6.40
CA SER A 5 57.06 -0.90 -6.45
C SER A 5 56.29 -1.73 -7.46
N GLU A 6 55.29 -2.47 -6.97
CA GLU A 6 54.24 -3.07 -7.78
C GLU A 6 53.01 -2.17 -7.90
N ARG A 7 52.52 -2.12 -9.14
CA ARG A 7 51.45 -1.28 -9.66
C ARG A 7 50.09 -1.84 -9.21
N THR A 8 49.22 -0.98 -8.67
CA THR A 8 47.84 -1.33 -8.35
C THR A 8 47.04 -1.63 -9.63
N PRO A 9 46.35 -2.78 -9.73
CA PRO A 9 45.53 -3.10 -10.90
C PRO A 9 44.23 -2.29 -10.91
N ARG A 10 43.96 -1.65 -12.06
CA ARG A 10 42.71 -0.94 -12.39
C ARG A 10 41.54 -1.92 -12.34
N ILE A 11 40.58 -1.67 -11.46
CA ILE A 11 39.34 -2.47 -11.37
C ILE A 11 38.49 -2.24 -12.63
N SER A 12 38.33 -3.31 -13.40
CA SER A 12 37.51 -3.41 -14.61
C SER A 12 36.04 -3.59 -14.23
N ARG A 13 35.16 -2.70 -14.71
CA ARG A 13 33.71 -2.69 -14.43
C ARG A 13 32.90 -3.32 -15.58
N ARG A 14 33.23 -4.54 -15.99
CA ARG A 14 32.39 -5.29 -16.95
C ARG A 14 32.43 -6.79 -16.66
N GLY A 15 31.28 -7.32 -16.24
CA GLY A 15 31.05 -8.74 -16.05
C GLY A 15 29.60 -8.97 -15.63
N VAL A 16 28.73 -9.12 -16.61
CA VAL A 16 27.27 -9.24 -16.53
C VAL A 16 26.90 -10.73 -16.73
N ILE A 17 26.11 -11.26 -15.78
CA ILE A 17 25.15 -12.40 -15.82
C ILE A 17 25.72 -13.83 -16.00
N VAL A 18 25.22 -14.76 -15.16
CA VAL A 18 24.50 -16.01 -15.53
C VAL A 18 24.75 -17.11 -14.48
N GLY A 19 23.65 -17.70 -13.99
CA GLY A 19 23.60 -18.97 -13.25
C GLY A 19 23.14 -18.73 -11.81
N GLY A 20 21.97 -19.14 -11.35
CA GLY A 20 21.09 -20.24 -11.72
C GLY A 20 20.75 -20.98 -10.41
N THR A 21 19.48 -21.40 -10.25
CA THR A 21 18.93 -22.25 -9.16
C THR A 21 18.76 -21.58 -7.79
N ALA A 22 17.72 -21.78 -6.98
CA ALA A 22 16.53 -22.64 -7.01
C ALA A 22 15.40 -21.95 -6.20
N LEU A 23 14.15 -22.27 -6.50
CA LEU A 23 13.00 -21.89 -5.68
C LEU A 23 13.06 -22.63 -4.35
N ALA A 24 13.39 -21.92 -3.27
CA ALA A 24 13.08 -22.35 -1.92
C ALA A 24 11.78 -21.65 -1.49
N ALA A 25 10.65 -22.33 -1.69
CA ALA A 25 9.43 -22.03 -0.96
C ALA A 25 9.72 -22.28 0.53
N GLY A 26 9.89 -21.22 1.30
CA GLY A 26 10.27 -21.30 2.70
C GLY A 26 10.08 -19.96 3.38
N ALA A 27 9.14 -19.93 4.31
CA ALA A 27 8.58 -18.77 4.99
C ALA A 27 9.58 -17.87 5.72
N ALA A 28 9.27 -16.57 5.78
CA ALA A 28 9.42 -15.73 6.97
C ALA A 28 8.74 -14.36 6.75
N VAL A 29 7.40 -14.32 6.82
CA VAL A 29 6.69 -13.03 6.94
C VAL A 29 6.65 -12.69 8.43
N GLY A 30 7.77 -12.18 8.94
CA GLY A 30 7.83 -11.55 10.25
C GLY A 30 7.39 -10.08 10.16
N PRO A 31 6.88 -9.49 11.26
CA PRO A 31 6.54 -8.08 11.27
C PRO A 31 7.84 -7.28 11.28
N GLY A 32 8.07 -6.54 10.21
CA GLY A 32 9.24 -5.68 10.05
C GLY A 32 10.31 -6.28 9.15
N ARG A 33 10.35 -5.75 7.92
CA ARG A 33 11.43 -5.86 6.92
C ARG A 33 11.52 -7.20 6.18
N GLY A 34 10.72 -7.32 5.13
CA GLY A 34 10.92 -8.31 4.06
C GLY A 34 10.44 -7.79 2.70
N LEU A 35 11.38 -7.31 1.87
CA LEU A 35 11.41 -7.54 0.42
C LEU A 35 10.19 -7.16 -0.47
N ILE A 36 9.39 -6.13 -0.18
CA ILE A 36 8.37 -5.64 -1.14
C ILE A 36 8.98 -4.58 -2.07
N GLY A 37 9.94 -5.01 -2.87
CA GLY A 37 10.56 -4.23 -3.94
C GLY A 37 10.48 -4.89 -5.31
N LEU A 38 9.63 -5.92 -5.50
CA LEU A 38 9.64 -6.66 -6.76
C LEU A 38 8.42 -6.44 -7.66
N LEU A 39 7.38 -5.70 -7.27
CA LEU A 39 6.14 -5.67 -8.05
C LEU A 39 5.39 -4.31 -7.98
N GLY A 40 5.94 -3.25 -8.56
CA GLY A 40 5.27 -1.95 -8.76
C GLY A 40 4.20 -1.90 -9.88
N TRP A 41 3.28 -2.87 -9.94
CA TRP A 41 2.32 -3.08 -11.05
C TRP A 41 0.87 -3.36 -10.58
N TRP A 42 0.31 -2.65 -9.59
CA TRP A 42 -1.05 -3.02 -9.08
C TRP A 42 -2.00 -1.87 -8.69
N ASN A 43 -1.56 -0.61 -8.61
CA ASN A 43 -2.48 0.51 -8.38
C ASN A 43 -2.79 1.20 -9.71
N ASP A 44 -3.82 0.75 -10.44
CA ASP A 44 -4.40 1.53 -11.53
C ASP A 44 -5.12 2.75 -10.91
N PRO A 45 -4.57 3.97 -11.02
CA PRO A 45 -5.12 5.13 -10.33
C PRO A 45 -6.53 5.47 -10.80
N ALA A 46 -6.92 5.08 -12.03
CA ALA A 46 -8.25 5.30 -12.57
C ALA A 46 -9.32 4.46 -11.83
N ARG A 47 -8.94 3.32 -11.23
CA ARG A 47 -9.87 2.49 -10.47
C ARG A 47 -10.16 3.06 -9.09
N LEU A 48 -9.22 3.80 -8.50
CA LEU A 48 -9.32 4.43 -7.18
C LEU A 48 -9.79 5.88 -7.27
N GLU A 49 -10.62 6.19 -8.26
CA GLU A 49 -11.29 7.48 -8.40
C GLU A 49 -12.53 7.56 -7.49
N ARG A 50 -12.83 8.78 -7.04
CA ARG A 50 -13.96 9.08 -6.15
C ARG A 50 -15.26 8.47 -6.66
N SER A 51 -15.63 8.76 -7.92
CA SER A 51 -16.87 8.29 -8.53
C SER A 51 -16.94 6.76 -8.67
N SER A 52 -15.82 6.12 -9.04
CA SER A 52 -15.70 4.66 -9.10
C SER A 52 -15.95 4.02 -7.73
N MET A 53 -15.29 4.52 -6.68
CA MET A 53 -15.49 4.00 -5.32
C MET A 53 -16.89 4.30 -4.78
N GLN A 54 -17.46 5.46 -5.10
CA GLN A 54 -18.80 5.86 -4.70
C GLN A 54 -19.89 4.95 -5.27
N GLN A 55 -19.68 4.37 -6.46
CA GLN A 55 -20.61 3.38 -7.03
C GLN A 55 -20.55 2.01 -6.33
N HIS A 56 -19.54 1.78 -5.49
CA HIS A 56 -19.23 0.47 -4.88
C HIS A 56 -19.16 0.54 -3.36
N LEU A 57 -20.03 1.36 -2.76
CA LEU A 57 -20.31 1.25 -1.34
C LEU A 57 -20.77 -0.19 -1.00
N ALA A 58 -20.44 -0.62 0.21
CA ALA A 58 -20.54 -1.99 0.70
C ALA A 58 -19.57 -3.01 0.06
N GLU A 59 -18.65 -2.60 -0.83
CA GLU A 59 -17.56 -3.47 -1.27
C GLU A 59 -16.68 -3.89 -0.09
N ARG A 60 -16.25 -5.15 -0.11
CA ARG A 60 -15.38 -5.73 0.92
C ARG A 60 -13.94 -5.75 0.46
N PHE A 61 -13.07 -5.37 1.38
CA PHE A 61 -11.63 -5.37 1.22
C PHE A 61 -11.02 -6.28 2.28
N ALA A 62 -10.39 -7.36 1.84
CA ALA A 62 -9.68 -8.28 2.71
C ALA A 62 -8.23 -7.83 2.90
N LEU A 63 -7.76 -7.82 4.15
CA LEU A 63 -6.34 -7.67 4.47
C LEU A 63 -5.87 -8.78 5.42
N ALA A 64 -4.57 -9.07 5.37
CA ALA A 64 -3.96 -10.03 6.29
C ALA A 64 -3.83 -9.41 7.69
N ALA A 65 -4.33 -10.13 8.69
CA ALA A 65 -4.18 -9.76 10.09
C ALA A 65 -2.79 -10.19 10.62
N PRO A 66 -2.26 -9.51 11.65
CA PRO A 66 -0.96 -9.85 12.23
C PRO A 66 -0.88 -11.27 12.81
N ASP A 67 -2.02 -11.84 13.21
CA ASP A 67 -2.16 -13.19 13.75
C ASP A 67 -2.30 -14.28 12.67
N GLY A 68 -2.22 -13.90 11.39
CA GLY A 68 -2.42 -14.79 10.25
C GLY A 68 -3.88 -14.96 9.83
N GLY A 69 -4.82 -14.28 10.51
CA GLY A 69 -6.22 -14.19 10.10
C GLY A 69 -6.44 -13.27 8.90
N THR A 70 -7.71 -13.12 8.52
CA THR A 70 -8.15 -12.14 7.52
C THR A 70 -9.13 -11.17 8.17
N ILE A 71 -8.89 -9.88 7.99
CA ILE A 71 -9.81 -8.81 8.40
C ILE A 71 -10.51 -8.31 7.14
N GLU A 72 -11.84 -8.31 7.15
CA GLU A 72 -12.64 -7.73 6.09
C GLU A 72 -13.09 -6.32 6.47
N LEU A 73 -12.64 -5.32 5.72
CA LEU A 73 -13.12 -3.95 5.81
C LEU A 73 -14.21 -3.71 4.78
N VAL A 74 -15.26 -2.97 5.15
CA VAL A 74 -16.37 -2.65 4.25
C VAL A 74 -16.35 -1.16 3.95
N LEU A 75 -16.27 -0.80 2.66
CA LEU A 75 -16.37 0.60 2.25
C LEU A 75 -17.78 1.12 2.55
N GLN A 76 -17.90 2.08 3.46
CA GLN A 76 -19.20 2.61 3.89
C GLN A 76 -19.52 3.97 3.29
N GLN A 77 -18.50 4.82 3.13
CA GLN A 77 -18.72 6.22 2.76
C GLN A 77 -17.54 6.77 1.98
N ILE A 78 -17.84 7.68 1.06
CA ILE A 78 -16.89 8.52 0.35
C ILE A 78 -17.25 9.97 0.68
N ASP A 79 -16.28 10.71 1.23
CA ASP A 79 -16.42 12.10 1.59
C ASP A 79 -15.56 12.98 0.68
N GLU A 80 -16.15 14.07 0.19
CA GLU A 80 -15.42 15.07 -0.59
C GLU A 80 -14.59 15.95 0.33
N LEU A 81 -13.33 16.20 -0.06
CA LEU A 81 -12.47 17.07 0.72
C LEU A 81 -12.83 18.53 0.46
N PRO A 82 -12.95 19.38 1.50
CA PRO A 82 -13.30 20.78 1.34
C PRO A 82 -12.12 21.54 0.74
N THR A 83 -12.06 21.60 -0.59
CA THR A 83 -10.96 22.27 -1.32
C THR A 83 -11.53 23.27 -2.30
N ARG A 84 -11.04 24.53 -2.23
CA ARG A 84 -11.61 25.70 -2.93
C ARG A 84 -11.31 25.72 -4.44
N GLU A 85 -10.24 25.03 -4.86
CA GLU A 85 -9.83 24.87 -6.26
C GLU A 85 -9.26 23.46 -6.42
N VAL A 86 -10.09 22.51 -6.84
CA VAL A 86 -9.66 21.13 -7.03
C VAL A 86 -9.29 20.93 -8.49
N SER A 87 -8.00 20.88 -8.79
CA SER A 87 -7.55 20.53 -10.15
C SER A 87 -7.97 19.10 -10.52
N ASN A 88 -8.09 18.20 -9.53
CA ASN A 88 -8.53 16.82 -9.72
C ASN A 88 -9.52 16.37 -8.62
N PRO A 89 -10.82 16.64 -8.73
CA PRO A 89 -11.80 16.21 -7.74
C PRO A 89 -11.92 14.68 -7.63
N GLU A 90 -11.67 13.94 -8.70
CA GLU A 90 -11.73 12.48 -8.68
C GLU A 90 -10.57 11.82 -7.94
N GLY A 91 -9.43 12.52 -7.82
CA GLY A 91 -8.26 12.09 -7.05
C GLY A 91 -8.19 12.61 -5.62
N GLN A 92 -9.17 13.41 -5.17
CA GLN A 92 -9.17 14.09 -3.87
C GLN A 92 -10.45 13.82 -3.07
N PHE A 93 -10.39 12.81 -2.21
CA PHE A 93 -11.53 12.37 -1.39
C PHE A 93 -11.05 11.57 -0.18
N ALA A 94 -11.91 11.37 0.81
CA ALA A 94 -11.69 10.40 1.88
C ALA A 94 -12.61 9.21 1.69
N ALA A 95 -12.09 7.99 1.89
CA ALA A 95 -12.88 6.77 1.93
C ALA A 95 -12.92 6.24 3.36
N ARG A 96 -14.12 5.94 3.85
CA ARG A 96 -14.34 5.39 5.18
C ARG A 96 -14.76 3.93 5.12
N PHE A 97 -14.10 3.14 5.93
CA PHE A 97 -14.27 1.71 6.02
C PHE A 97 -14.74 1.34 7.42
N ALA A 98 -15.77 0.49 7.51
CA ALA A 98 -16.09 -0.16 8.77
C ALA A 98 -15.32 -1.47 8.89
N ALA A 99 -14.94 -1.78 10.12
CA ALA A 99 -14.32 -3.05 10.48
C ALA A 99 -15.24 -3.86 11.39
N PRO A 100 -15.01 -5.18 11.50
CA PRO A 100 -15.66 -6.01 12.50
C PRO A 100 -15.40 -5.47 13.90
N SER A 101 -16.38 -5.63 14.81
CA SER A 101 -16.24 -5.21 16.21
C SER A 101 -15.00 -5.84 16.86
N GLY A 102 -14.22 -5.03 17.58
CA GLY A 102 -12.99 -5.47 18.23
C GLY A 102 -11.75 -5.44 17.33
N THR A 103 -11.89 -5.09 16.05
CA THR A 103 -10.75 -4.88 15.15
C THR A 103 -9.98 -3.62 15.55
N SER A 104 -8.69 -3.78 15.83
CA SER A 104 -7.76 -2.67 16.10
C SER A 104 -6.58 -2.75 15.15
N LEU A 105 -6.59 -1.90 14.13
CA LEU A 105 -5.47 -1.67 13.22
C LEU A 105 -4.75 -0.40 13.64
N ALA A 106 -3.43 -0.45 13.62
CA ALA A 106 -2.62 0.76 13.78
C ALA A 106 -2.79 1.65 12.54
N GLN A 107 -2.41 2.92 12.67
CA GLN A 107 -2.30 3.79 11.51
C GLN A 107 -1.09 3.36 10.67
N ASP A 108 -1.32 2.73 9.52
CA ASP A 108 -0.27 2.22 8.65
C ASP A 108 -0.79 1.97 7.21
N THR A 109 0.10 1.55 6.31
CA THR A 109 -0.21 1.10 4.96
C THR A 109 -0.53 -0.39 4.95
N TYR A 110 -1.71 -0.74 4.47
CA TYR A 110 -2.18 -2.12 4.38
C TYR A 110 -2.32 -2.53 2.92
N ALA A 111 -1.82 -3.73 2.60
CA ALA A 111 -2.19 -4.42 1.39
C ALA A 111 -3.60 -5.00 1.56
N MET A 112 -4.50 -4.62 0.66
CA MET A 112 -5.91 -4.96 0.68
C MET A 112 -6.30 -5.55 -0.67
N SER A 113 -7.18 -6.53 -0.67
CA SER A 113 -7.69 -7.15 -1.89
C SER A 113 -9.21 -7.02 -1.94
N SER A 114 -9.75 -6.68 -3.11
CA SER A 114 -11.19 -6.71 -3.37
C SER A 114 -11.48 -7.28 -4.75
N PRO A 115 -12.63 -7.95 -4.95
CA PRO A 115 -13.05 -8.41 -6.27
C PRO A 115 -13.03 -7.32 -7.34
N ARG A 116 -13.37 -6.08 -6.97
CA ARG A 116 -13.55 -4.99 -7.94
C ARG A 116 -12.33 -4.13 -8.18
N PHE A 117 -11.58 -3.83 -7.12
CA PHE A 117 -10.39 -2.97 -7.20
C PHE A 117 -9.10 -3.76 -7.31
N GLY A 118 -9.14 -5.08 -7.16
CA GLY A 118 -7.96 -5.94 -7.14
C GLY A 118 -7.14 -5.73 -5.88
N ASP A 119 -5.84 -5.99 -5.97
CA ASP A 119 -4.91 -5.77 -4.88
C ASP A 119 -4.41 -4.32 -4.88
N ILE A 120 -4.63 -3.64 -3.77
CA ILE A 120 -4.28 -2.22 -3.58
C ILE A 120 -3.53 -2.03 -2.27
N GLN A 121 -2.80 -0.93 -2.17
CA GLN A 121 -2.17 -0.51 -0.91
C GLN A 121 -2.78 0.81 -0.45
N LEU A 122 -3.40 0.81 0.73
CA LEU A 122 -4.04 2.00 1.31
C LEU A 122 -3.43 2.31 2.67
N PHE A 123 -3.15 3.59 2.89
CA PHE A 123 -2.86 4.09 4.23
C PHE A 123 -4.18 4.28 4.98
N LEU A 124 -4.34 3.56 6.09
CA LEU A 124 -5.54 3.62 6.92
C LEU A 124 -5.22 4.33 8.24
N SER A 125 -6.08 5.27 8.64
CA SER A 125 -6.06 5.86 9.98
C SER A 125 -7.33 5.51 10.75
N PRO A 126 -7.23 5.10 12.03
CA PRO A 126 -8.41 4.85 12.86
C PRO A 126 -9.15 6.16 13.13
N VAL A 127 -10.47 6.12 12.99
CA VAL A 127 -11.39 7.19 13.38
C VAL A 127 -12.07 6.74 14.66
N HIS A 128 -11.89 7.52 15.72
CA HIS A 128 -12.44 7.21 17.03
C HIS A 128 -13.80 7.87 17.24
N ASP A 129 -14.71 7.17 17.91
CA ASP A 129 -15.95 7.76 18.42
C ASP A 129 -15.67 8.70 19.61
N THR A 130 -16.72 9.33 20.14
CA THR A 130 -16.63 10.21 21.30
C THR A 130 -16.21 9.50 22.59
N ALA A 131 -16.32 8.18 22.64
CA ALA A 131 -15.88 7.35 23.76
C ALA A 131 -14.43 6.85 23.60
N GLY A 132 -13.77 7.18 22.49
CA GLY A 132 -12.39 6.78 22.18
C GLY A 132 -12.26 5.41 21.51
N ASN A 133 -13.36 4.72 21.22
CA ASN A 133 -13.32 3.43 20.53
C ASN A 133 -13.13 3.64 19.03
N VAL A 134 -12.40 2.74 18.36
CA VAL A 134 -12.30 2.78 16.89
C VAL A 134 -13.67 2.48 16.29
N ALA A 135 -14.24 3.47 15.60
CA ALA A 135 -15.54 3.38 14.96
C ALA A 135 -15.43 3.03 13.47
N ALA A 136 -14.39 3.54 12.81
CA ALA A 136 -14.12 3.33 11.40
C ALA A 136 -12.63 3.50 11.11
N TYR A 137 -12.23 3.20 9.88
CA TYR A 137 -10.91 3.50 9.33
C TYR A 137 -11.08 4.42 8.13
N GLU A 138 -10.18 5.38 7.97
CA GLU A 138 -10.22 6.35 6.89
C GLU A 138 -8.98 6.24 6.03
N ALA A 139 -9.16 6.25 4.71
CA ALA A 139 -8.09 6.41 3.72
C ALA A 139 -8.25 7.75 3.03
N LEU A 140 -7.20 8.58 3.06
CA LEU A 140 -7.19 9.87 2.40
C LEU A 140 -6.53 9.75 1.02
N PHE A 141 -7.27 10.11 -0.02
CA PHE A 141 -6.76 10.21 -1.39
C PHE A 141 -6.53 11.69 -1.69
N ASN A 142 -5.28 12.03 -2.02
CA ASN A 142 -4.91 13.37 -2.43
C ASN A 142 -3.92 13.31 -3.59
N ARG A 143 -4.45 13.11 -4.80
CA ARG A 143 -3.67 13.05 -6.04
C ARG A 143 -3.89 14.32 -6.88
N PRO A 144 -2.97 15.30 -6.85
CA PRO A 144 -3.07 16.46 -7.74
C PRO A 144 -2.91 16.03 -9.20
N GLU A 145 -3.46 16.81 -10.14
CA GLU A 145 -3.15 16.60 -11.56
C GLU A 145 -1.65 16.77 -11.78
N VAL A 146 -1.03 15.84 -12.51
CA VAL A 146 0.34 16.00 -12.96
C VAL A 146 0.29 16.78 -14.27
N THR A 147 0.49 18.09 -14.19
CA THR A 147 0.67 18.91 -15.39
C THR A 147 1.97 18.47 -16.08
N SER A 148 1.86 17.90 -17.27
CA SER A 148 3.00 17.48 -18.09
C SER A 148 3.47 18.59 -19.02
#